data_AF-A0A7C0WLK9-F1
#
_entry.id   AF-A0A7C0WLK9-F1
#
_cell.length_a   1.000
_cell.length_b   1.000
_cell.length_c   1.000
_cell.angle_alpha   90.00
_cell.angle_beta   90.00
_cell.angle_gamma   90.00
#
_symmetry.space_group_name_H-M   'P 1'
#
loop_
_entity.id
_entity.type
_entity.pdbx_description
1 polymer ?
#
loop_
_entity_poly.entity_id
_entity_poly.type
_entity_poly.pdbx_seq_one_letter_code
_entity_poly.pdbx_strand_id
1 'polypeptide(L)'
;AGISAFTKDELNFVRGVLNDGLLLENEQFYIARKIFYTFIERERIKKADIIILNGLPRHIGQAEQMTGIVNVGTVIELSCSESDIFCRIEKNTGEDRAERSDDNHDLVMKKIGLYRKRTAPLMEFYRNRGADIFRIEVTHLSDPNSVYDEFLKQYHAEQTGIR
;
A
#
# COMPACT_ATOMS: atom_id res chain seq x y z
N ALA A 1 -19.88 -16.06 8.02
CA ALA A 1 -20.11 -15.54 9.38
C ALA A 1 -20.02 -14.03 9.28
N GLY A 2 -21.07 -13.30 9.66
CA GLY A 2 -21.09 -11.84 9.56
C GLY A 2 -19.99 -11.21 10.41
N ILE A 3 -19.38 -10.14 9.92
CA ILE A 3 -18.38 -9.40 10.70
C ILE A 3 -19.10 -8.74 11.88
N SER A 4 -18.59 -8.94 13.10
CA SER A 4 -19.15 -8.27 14.28
C SER A 4 -18.99 -6.76 14.15
N ALA A 5 -19.92 -5.96 14.69
CA ALA A 5 -19.77 -4.51 14.72
C ALA A 5 -18.49 -4.10 15.47
N PHE A 6 -17.89 -2.95 15.14
CA PHE A 6 -16.74 -2.43 15.87
C PHE A 6 -17.09 -2.17 17.34
N THR A 7 -16.24 -2.61 18.26
CA THR A 7 -16.39 -2.30 19.69
C THR A 7 -15.98 -0.86 19.95
N LYS A 8 -16.40 -0.29 21.09
CA LYS A 8 -15.97 1.06 21.48
C LYS A 8 -14.46 1.17 21.61
N ASP A 9 -13.81 0.13 22.13
CA ASP A 9 -12.36 0.11 22.33
C ASP A 9 -11.61 0.04 21.00
N GLU A 10 -12.09 -0.78 20.06
CA GLU A 10 -11.55 -0.82 18.69
C GLU A 10 -11.68 0.55 17.99
N LEU A 11 -12.83 1.22 18.12
CA LEU A 11 -13.04 2.55 17.54
C LEU A 11 -12.12 3.60 18.18
N ASN A 12 -11.96 3.57 19.51
CA ASN A 12 -11.07 4.49 20.21
C ASN A 12 -9.60 4.25 19.81
N PHE A 13 -9.21 2.99 19.64
CA PHE A 13 -7.88 2.64 19.15
C PHE A 13 -7.65 3.16 17.73
N VAL A 14 -8.59 2.92 16.80
CA VAL A 14 -8.47 3.43 15.41
C VAL A 14 -8.37 4.96 15.40
N ARG A 15 -9.14 5.66 16.23
CA ARG A 15 -9.02 7.13 16.38
C ARG A 15 -7.63 7.53 16.88
N GLY A 16 -7.07 6.84 17.86
CA GLY A 16 -5.71 7.07 18.34
C GLY A 16 -4.67 6.88 17.22
N VAL A 17 -4.76 5.77 16.48
CA VAL A 17 -3.87 5.49 15.34
C VAL A 17 -3.93 6.58 14.28
N LEU A 18 -5.12 7.09 13.97
CA LEU A 18 -5.31 8.18 13.00
C LEU A 18 -4.76 9.52 13.49
N ASN A 19 -4.95 9.85 14.77
CA ASN A 19 -4.48 11.10 15.37
C ASN A 19 -2.95 11.11 15.53
N ASP A 20 -2.38 9.98 15.93
CA ASP A 20 -0.96 9.87 16.30
C ASP A 20 -0.08 9.37 15.13
N GLY A 21 -0.69 9.07 13.97
CA GLY A 21 0.01 8.58 12.78
C GLY A 21 0.71 7.23 12.97
N LEU A 22 0.22 6.42 13.91
CA LEU A 22 0.78 5.11 14.24
C LEU A 22 0.48 4.07 13.15
N LEU A 23 1.20 2.95 13.16
CA LEU A 23 0.85 1.79 12.34
C LEU A 23 0.08 0.76 13.17
N LEU A 24 -0.80 0.02 12.50
CA LEU A 24 -1.40 -1.17 13.07
C LEU A 24 -0.32 -2.24 13.18
N GLU A 25 0.09 -2.57 14.41
CA GLU A 25 1.02 -3.67 14.67
C GLU A 25 0.26 -5.03 14.60
N ASN A 26 1.01 -6.13 14.64
CA ASN A 26 0.51 -7.48 14.38
C ASN A 26 -0.70 -7.85 15.26
N GLU A 27 -0.65 -7.47 16.53
CA GLU A 27 -1.64 -7.83 17.55
C GLU A 27 -3.00 -7.16 17.29
N GLN A 28 -3.01 -6.02 16.60
CA GLN A 28 -4.23 -5.28 16.26
C GLN A 28 -4.67 -5.52 14.82
N PHE A 29 -4.06 -6.46 14.08
CA PHE A 29 -4.39 -6.67 12.68
C PHE A 29 -5.82 -7.19 12.45
N TYR A 30 -6.44 -7.82 13.46
CA TYR A 30 -7.86 -8.17 13.36
C TYR A 30 -8.74 -6.93 13.06
N ILE A 31 -8.31 -5.73 13.47
CA ILE A 31 -8.96 -4.44 13.14
C ILE A 31 -8.77 -4.10 11.67
N ALA A 32 -7.56 -4.23 11.10
CA ALA A 32 -7.33 -4.02 9.67
C ALA A 32 -8.17 -4.97 8.81
N ARG A 33 -8.20 -6.25 9.20
CA ARG A 33 -9.05 -7.27 8.58
C ARG A 33 -10.52 -6.89 8.66
N LYS A 34 -10.98 -6.40 9.82
CA LYS A 34 -12.36 -5.95 10.03
C LYS A 34 -12.71 -4.74 9.15
N ILE A 35 -11.83 -3.75 9.07
CA ILE A 35 -11.97 -2.59 8.18
C ILE A 35 -12.12 -3.06 6.73
N PHE A 36 -11.24 -3.96 6.29
CA PHE A 36 -11.26 -4.46 4.91
C PHE A 36 -12.53 -5.24 4.59
N TYR A 37 -12.98 -6.10 5.50
CA TYR A 37 -14.25 -6.80 5.33
C TYR A 37 -15.46 -5.87 5.32
N THR A 38 -15.51 -4.89 6.24
CA THR A 38 -16.58 -3.89 6.25
C THR A 38 -16.60 -3.09 4.94
N PHE A 39 -15.44 -2.79 4.36
CA PHE A 39 -15.34 -2.18 3.03
C PHE A 39 -15.94 -3.08 1.94
N ILE A 40 -15.55 -4.36 1.89
CA ILE A 40 -16.10 -5.35 0.93
C ILE A 40 -17.62 -5.43 1.02
N GLU A 41 -18.17 -5.53 2.24
CA GLU A 41 -19.62 -5.63 2.46
C GLU A 41 -20.36 -4.33 2.09
N ARG A 42 -19.82 -3.18 2.51
CA ARG A 42 -20.42 -1.86 2.28
C ARG A 42 -20.47 -1.52 0.79
N GLU A 43 -19.37 -1.76 0.08
CA GLU A 43 -19.27 -1.51 -1.37
C GLU A 43 -19.85 -2.68 -2.20
N ARG A 44 -20.37 -3.73 -1.55
CA ARG A 44 -20.99 -4.91 -2.17
C ARG A 44 -20.10 -5.57 -3.22
N ILE A 45 -18.80 -5.62 -2.92
CA ILE A 45 -17.78 -6.17 -3.81
C ILE A 45 -18.04 -7.66 -4.04
N LYS A 46 -18.05 -8.04 -5.31
CA LYS A 46 -18.25 -9.42 -5.78
C LYS A 46 -16.89 -10.04 -6.11
N LYS A 47 -16.87 -11.37 -6.24
CA LYS A 47 -15.64 -12.12 -6.57
C LYS A 47 -14.98 -11.72 -7.90
N ALA A 48 -15.75 -11.18 -8.85
CA ALA A 48 -15.24 -10.77 -10.15
C ALA A 48 -14.69 -9.33 -10.16
N ASP A 49 -14.92 -8.56 -9.09
CA ASP A 49 -14.49 -7.18 -9.02
C ASP A 49 -13.01 -7.11 -8.63
N ILE A 50 -12.32 -6.09 -9.16
CA ILE A 50 -10.91 -5.82 -8.87
C ILE A 50 -10.84 -4.75 -7.79
N ILE A 51 -9.98 -4.97 -6.78
CA ILE A 51 -9.72 -4.02 -5.71
C ILE A 51 -8.27 -3.52 -5.83
N ILE A 52 -8.09 -2.20 -5.78
CA ILE A 52 -6.76 -1.59 -5.66
C ILE A 52 -6.48 -1.35 -4.17
N LEU A 53 -5.49 -2.06 -3.64
CA LEU A 53 -5.07 -1.93 -2.25
C LEU A 53 -3.91 -0.94 -2.15
N ASN A 54 -4.21 0.29 -1.72
CA ASN A 54 -3.19 1.31 -1.49
C ASN A 54 -2.90 1.42 0.02
N GLY A 55 -1.70 1.01 0.44
CA GLY A 55 -1.24 1.13 1.82
C GLY A 55 -1.61 -0.04 2.73
N LEU A 56 -2.14 -1.13 2.19
CA LEU A 56 -2.36 -2.43 2.85
C LEU A 56 -2.05 -3.55 1.84
N PRO A 57 -1.36 -4.65 2.21
CA PRO A 57 -0.59 -4.82 3.44
C PRO A 57 0.71 -4.00 3.45
N ARG A 58 1.24 -3.74 4.65
CA ARG A 58 2.56 -3.09 4.86
C ARG A 58 3.63 -4.03 5.40
N HIS A 59 3.28 -5.26 5.80
CA HIS A 59 4.23 -6.31 6.18
C HIS A 59 3.64 -7.72 6.02
N ILE A 60 4.50 -8.74 6.05
CA ILE A 60 4.14 -10.15 5.76
C ILE A 60 2.98 -10.64 6.63
N GLY A 61 2.99 -10.41 7.94
CA GLY A 61 1.89 -10.84 8.81
C GLY A 61 0.51 -10.28 8.41
N GLN A 62 0.45 -9.08 7.82
CA GLN A 62 -0.80 -8.54 7.26
C GLN A 62 -1.23 -9.32 6.03
N ALA A 63 -0.29 -9.59 5.12
CA ALA A 63 -0.53 -10.32 3.88
C ALA A 63 -1.03 -11.75 4.16
N GLU A 64 -0.47 -12.43 5.18
CA GLU A 64 -0.91 -13.74 5.63
C GLU A 64 -2.36 -13.71 6.14
N GLN A 65 -2.72 -12.73 6.96
CA GLN A 65 -4.09 -12.61 7.50
C GLN A 65 -5.13 -12.18 6.45
N MET A 66 -4.68 -11.64 5.31
CA MET A 66 -5.54 -11.34 4.15
C MET A 66 -5.71 -12.55 3.20
N THR A 67 -4.92 -13.61 3.40
CA THR A 67 -5.00 -14.81 2.57
C THR A 67 -6.39 -15.45 2.72
N GLY A 68 -7.03 -15.75 1.59
CA GLY A 68 -8.39 -16.31 1.54
C GLY A 68 -9.51 -15.26 1.58
N ILE A 69 -9.19 -13.98 1.80
CA ILE A 69 -10.15 -12.86 1.69
C ILE A 69 -10.09 -12.25 0.30
N VAL A 70 -8.86 -11.95 -0.15
CA VAL A 70 -8.57 -11.35 -1.45
C VAL A 70 -7.43 -12.13 -2.09
N ASN A 71 -7.54 -12.36 -3.40
CA ASN A 71 -6.46 -12.91 -4.20
C ASN A 71 -5.66 -11.76 -4.82
N VAL A 72 -4.41 -11.58 -4.39
CA VAL A 72 -3.53 -10.53 -4.94
C VAL A 72 -2.84 -11.11 -6.17
N GLY A 73 -3.34 -10.75 -7.36
CA GLY A 73 -2.78 -11.19 -8.64
C GLY A 73 -1.64 -10.30 -9.16
N THR A 74 -1.57 -9.06 -8.70
CA THR A 74 -0.57 -8.09 -9.18
C THR A 74 -0.10 -7.19 -8.06
N VAL A 75 1.21 -6.94 -8.01
CA VAL A 75 1.83 -5.96 -7.12
C VAL A 75 2.63 -4.97 -7.95
N ILE A 76 2.34 -3.68 -7.76
CA ILE A 76 3.05 -2.58 -8.43
C ILE A 76 3.89 -1.87 -7.38
N GLU A 77 5.21 -1.98 -7.53
CA GLU A 77 6.19 -1.24 -6.72
C GLU A 77 6.60 0.03 -7.45
N LEU A 78 6.30 1.18 -6.84
CA LEU A 78 6.85 2.46 -7.26
C LEU A 78 8.23 2.63 -6.62
N SER A 79 9.28 2.32 -7.38
CA SER A 79 10.66 2.40 -6.93
C SER A 79 11.18 3.82 -7.12
N CYS A 80 11.77 4.40 -6.08
CA CYS A 80 12.21 5.79 -6.08
C CYS A 80 13.50 5.90 -5.27
N SER A 81 14.48 6.66 -5.77
CA SER A 81 15.72 6.91 -5.03
C SER A 81 15.46 7.81 -3.83
N GLU A 82 16.30 7.76 -2.78
CA GLU A 82 16.16 8.66 -1.63
C GLU A 82 16.21 10.13 -2.06
N SER A 83 17.13 10.48 -2.96
CA SER A 83 17.23 11.83 -3.54
C SER A 83 15.96 12.27 -4.28
N ASP A 84 15.33 11.37 -5.04
CA ASP A 84 14.09 11.68 -5.75
C ASP A 84 12.92 11.83 -4.77
N ILE A 85 12.85 11.01 -3.73
CA ILE A 85 11.84 11.15 -2.67
C ILE A 85 11.93 12.54 -2.04
N PHE A 86 13.13 12.97 -1.65
CA PHE A 86 13.32 14.30 -1.05
C PHE A 86 12.95 15.42 -2.02
N CYS A 87 13.44 15.37 -3.26
CA CYS A 87 13.12 16.39 -4.25
C CYS A 87 11.60 16.49 -4.52
N ARG A 88 10.89 15.36 -4.57
CA ARG A 88 9.43 15.33 -4.76
C ARG A 88 8.66 15.89 -3.57
N ILE A 89 9.16 15.66 -2.35
CA ILE A 89 8.62 16.19 -1.10
C ILE A 89 8.75 17.72 -1.09
N GLU A 90 9.95 18.22 -1.35
CA GLU A 90 10.27 19.66 -1.36
C GLU A 90 9.46 20.42 -2.43
N LYS A 91 9.35 19.85 -3.63
CA LYS A 91 8.61 20.47 -4.74
C LYS A 91 7.09 20.40 -4.59
N ASN A 92 6.57 19.75 -3.55
CA ASN A 92 5.15 19.45 -3.38
C ASN A 92 4.51 18.91 -4.68
N THR A 93 5.16 17.95 -5.32
CA THR A 93 4.83 17.49 -6.70
C THR A 93 3.42 16.88 -6.83
N GLY A 94 2.70 16.69 -5.71
CA GLY A 94 1.30 16.22 -5.68
C GLY A 94 0.30 17.25 -5.16
N GLU A 95 0.71 18.50 -4.93
CA GLU A 95 -0.10 19.65 -4.49
C GLU A 95 -0.86 19.50 -3.14
N ASP A 96 -0.92 18.31 -2.55
CA ASP A 96 -1.67 17.98 -1.33
C ASP A 96 -0.95 18.31 0.01
N ARG A 97 0.15 19.05 0.00
CA ARG A 97 0.99 19.29 1.21
C ARG A 97 0.92 20.68 1.82
N ALA A 98 0.01 21.54 1.38
CA ALA A 98 -0.09 22.93 1.84
C ALA A 98 -0.25 23.09 3.38
N GLU A 99 -0.66 22.04 4.11
CA GLU A 99 -0.84 22.05 5.57
C GLU A 99 0.15 21.17 6.37
N ARG A 100 1.24 20.67 5.75
CA ARG A 100 2.22 19.81 6.45
C ARG A 100 3.50 20.58 6.76
N SER A 101 3.58 21.24 7.92
CA SER A 101 4.74 22.01 8.38
C SER A 101 5.84 21.18 9.07
N ASP A 102 5.90 19.87 8.82
CA ASP A 102 6.91 19.00 9.43
C ASP A 102 7.92 18.57 8.37
N ASP A 103 8.83 19.49 8.00
CA ASP A 103 10.02 19.19 7.20
C ASP A 103 10.98 18.34 8.04
N ASN A 104 10.67 17.05 8.05
CA ASN A 104 11.17 16.08 8.99
C ASN A 104 11.95 15.02 8.23
N HIS A 105 13.13 15.43 7.73
CA HIS A 105 14.07 14.57 7.03
C HIS A 105 14.26 13.24 7.78
N ASP A 106 14.40 13.31 9.11
CA ASP A 106 14.51 12.16 9.99
C ASP A 106 13.28 11.25 9.96
N LEU A 107 12.05 11.81 9.98
CA LEU A 107 10.84 11.00 9.82
C LEU A 107 10.73 10.36 8.43
N VAL A 108 11.15 11.06 7.36
CA VAL A 108 11.19 10.49 6.00
C VAL A 108 12.16 9.31 5.97
N MET A 109 13.37 9.49 6.49
CA MET A 109 14.37 8.42 6.58
C MET A 109 13.89 7.25 7.44
N LYS A 110 13.24 7.53 8.57
CA LYS A 110 12.61 6.50 9.42
C LYS A 110 11.55 5.72 8.66
N LYS A 111 10.71 6.39 7.87
CA LYS A 111 9.68 5.75 7.03
C LYS A 111 10.30 4.91 5.92
N ILE A 112 11.35 5.39 5.25
CA ILE A 112 12.09 4.64 4.23
C ILE A 112 12.71 3.38 4.86
N GLY A 113 13.35 3.50 6.02
CA GLY A 113 13.92 2.37 6.74
C GLY A 113 12.85 1.34 7.14
N LEU A 114 11.69 1.80 7.58
CA LEU A 114 10.57 0.94 7.92
C LEU A 114 10.00 0.22 6.69
N TYR A 115 9.84 0.92 5.56
CA TYR A 115 9.44 0.33 4.28
C TYR A 115 10.41 -0.77 3.87
N ARG A 116 11.72 -0.51 3.86
CA ARG A 116 12.75 -1.51 3.51
C ARG A 116 12.68 -2.75 4.40
N LYS A 117 12.47 -2.56 5.70
CA LYS A 117 12.44 -3.65 6.68
C LYS A 117 11.15 -4.47 6.62
N ARG A 118 10.00 -3.81 6.46
CA ARG A 118 8.68 -4.42 6.66
C ARG A 118 7.91 -4.63 5.37
N THR A 119 7.96 -3.68 4.45
CA THR A 119 7.11 -3.65 3.25
C THR A 119 7.81 -4.23 2.01
N ALA A 120 9.08 -3.91 1.77
CA ALA A 120 9.82 -4.43 0.61
C ALA A 120 9.82 -5.98 0.51
N PRO A 121 9.89 -6.77 1.62
CA PRO A 121 9.77 -8.22 1.55
C PRO A 121 8.43 -8.75 0.99
N LEU A 122 7.39 -7.91 0.94
CA LEU A 122 6.09 -8.29 0.37
C LEU A 122 6.17 -8.60 -1.12
N MET A 123 7.10 -7.97 -1.85
CA MET A 123 7.29 -8.23 -3.28
C MET A 123 7.60 -9.70 -3.52
N GLU A 124 8.55 -10.24 -2.76
CA GLU A 124 8.95 -11.64 -2.83
C GLU A 124 7.88 -12.57 -2.25
N PHE A 125 7.20 -12.16 -1.17
CA PHE A 125 6.09 -12.92 -0.60
C PHE A 125 4.95 -13.17 -1.61
N TYR A 126 4.59 -12.15 -2.38
CA TYR A 126 3.51 -12.22 -3.37
C TYR A 126 3.98 -12.87 -4.68
N ARG A 127 5.22 -12.63 -5.11
CA ARG A 127 5.83 -13.36 -6.24
C ARG A 127 5.76 -14.86 -6.03
N ASN A 128 6.14 -15.34 -4.85
CA ASN A 128 6.10 -16.76 -4.49
C ASN A 128 4.67 -17.33 -4.40
N ARG A 129 3.65 -16.47 -4.45
CA ARG A 129 2.23 -16.85 -4.50
C ARG A 129 1.61 -16.64 -5.89
N GLY A 130 2.45 -16.43 -6.90
CA GLY A 130 2.03 -16.31 -8.30
C GLY A 130 1.51 -14.93 -8.69
N ALA A 131 1.72 -13.90 -7.86
CA ALA A 131 1.41 -12.53 -8.25
C ALA A 131 2.45 -12.00 -9.25
N ASP A 132 1.98 -11.28 -10.25
CA ASP A 132 2.85 -10.57 -11.18
C ASP A 132 3.42 -9.32 -10.49
N ILE A 133 4.72 -9.09 -10.66
CA ILE A 133 5.43 -8.01 -9.99
C ILE A 133 5.91 -7.00 -11.02
N PHE A 134 5.37 -5.79 -10.94
CA PHE A 134 5.81 -4.66 -11.76
C PHE A 134 6.59 -3.69 -10.90
N ARG A 135 7.81 -3.36 -11.31
CA ARG A 135 8.62 -2.32 -10.67
C ARG A 135 8.71 -1.14 -11.61
N ILE A 136 8.10 -0.04 -11.22
CA ILE A 136 8.07 1.20 -12.00
C ILE A 136 9.00 2.20 -11.33
N GLU A 137 10.01 2.65 -12.06
CA GLU A 137 10.90 3.70 -11.58
C GLU A 137 10.18 5.05 -11.59
N VAL A 138 10.24 5.76 -10.47
CA VAL A 138 9.66 7.08 -10.28
C VAL A 138 10.77 8.02 -9.88
N THR A 139 11.00 9.05 -10.69
CA THR A 139 11.97 10.11 -10.40
C THR A 139 11.24 11.39 -9.98
N HIS A 140 11.98 12.42 -9.58
CA HIS A 140 11.42 13.74 -9.34
C HIS A 140 10.92 14.48 -10.59
N LEU A 141 11.19 13.93 -11.79
CA LEU A 141 10.70 14.45 -13.06
C LEU A 141 9.45 13.71 -13.57
N SER A 142 9.14 12.55 -12.98
CA SER A 142 8.00 11.73 -13.38
C SER A 142 6.68 12.37 -12.98
N ASP A 143 5.76 12.52 -13.93
CA ASP A 143 4.36 12.85 -13.68
C ASP A 143 3.48 11.57 -13.66
N PRO A 144 2.24 11.62 -13.14
CA PRO A 144 1.38 10.45 -13.04
C PRO A 144 1.11 9.71 -14.36
N ASN A 145 1.01 10.43 -15.49
CA ASN A 145 0.76 9.81 -16.79
C ASN A 145 2.00 9.06 -17.26
N SER A 146 3.19 9.66 -17.12
CA SER A 146 4.44 8.97 -17.49
C SER A 146 4.66 7.65 -16.72
N VAL A 147 4.30 7.63 -15.43
CA VAL A 147 4.39 6.43 -14.59
C VAL A 147 3.37 5.39 -15.03
N TYR A 148 2.15 5.83 -15.38
CA TYR A 148 1.10 4.95 -15.87
C TYR A 148 1.43 4.34 -17.24
N ASP A 149 1.97 5.13 -18.16
CA ASP A 149 2.38 4.69 -19.49
C ASP A 149 3.50 3.64 -19.41
N GLU A 150 4.48 3.84 -18.53
CA GLU A 150 5.54 2.86 -18.28
C GLU A 150 4.97 1.57 -17.69
N PHE A 151 4.02 1.66 -16.75
CA PHE A 151 3.30 0.49 -16.24
C PHE A 151 2.57 -0.26 -17.36
N LEU A 152 1.79 0.43 -18.20
CA LEU A 152 1.07 -0.20 -19.30
C LEU A 152 2.00 -0.89 -20.29
N LYS A 153 3.14 -0.27 -20.60
CA LYS A 153 4.16 -0.86 -21.46
C LYS A 153 4.71 -2.17 -20.87
N GLN A 154 5.06 -2.19 -19.59
CA GLN A 154 5.52 -3.41 -18.93
C GLN A 154 4.41 -4.47 -18.86
N TYR A 155 3.19 -4.06 -18.52
CA TYR A 155 2.04 -4.95 -18.46
C TYR A 155 1.78 -5.63 -19.81
N HIS A 156 1.73 -4.87 -20.91
CA HIS A 156 1.53 -5.43 -22.24
C HIS A 156 2.70 -6.32 -22.70
N ALA A 157 3.94 -5.97 -22.35
CA ALA A 157 5.10 -6.83 -22.63
C ALA A 157 4.97 -8.19 -21.94
N GLU A 158 4.57 -8.21 -20.67
CA GLU A 158 4.37 -9.46 -19.90
C GLU A 158 3.22 -10.31 -20.49
N GLN A 159 2.11 -9.66 -20.91
CA GLN A 159 0.97 -10.39 -21.50
C GLN A 159 1.26 -10.92 -22.91
N THR A 160 2.08 -10.21 -23.70
CA THR A 160 2.45 -10.61 -25.08
C THR A 160 3.58 -11.64 -25.12
N GLY A 161 4.37 -11.75 -24.05
CA GLY A 161 5.43 -12.75 -23.89
C GLY A 161 4.96 -14.17 -23.57
N ILE A 162 3.65 -14.39 -23.36
CA ILE A 162 2.94 -15.66 -23.07
C ILE A 162 3.61 -16.56 -22.01
N ARG A 163 2.99 -16.61 -20.82
CA ARG A 163 3.05 -17.75 -19.89
C ARG A 163 2.38 -18.99 -20.47
#